data_AF-A0A6C0HYV1-F1
#
_entry.id   AF-A0A6C0HYV1-F1
#
_cell.length_a   1.000
_cell.length_b   1.000
_cell.length_c   1.000
_cell.angle_alpha   90.00
_cell.angle_beta   90.00
_cell.angle_gamma   90.00
#
_symmetry.space_group_name_H-M   'P 1'
#
loop_
_entity.id
_entity.type
_entity.pdbx_description
1 polymer ?
#
loop_
_entity_poly.entity_id
_entity_poly.type
_entity_poly.pdbx_seq_one_letter_code
_entity_poly.pdbx_strand_id
1 'polypeptide(L)'
;MSKNININNKNGLSFSHLAPTGTNNSRVVMYDPSMQKVTYNTSKTFVIDHPKDNEKFLVHACLEGPEAGVYYRGKAVIVNDEYVTIVLPDYVDKLAKNFTVHITQIYDESTKDQYNILKTTEVSGNRFNVYGKNSKFFWIVYGERLAIDVEPSKSSVSVCGSGPYTWVV
;
A
#
# COMPACT_ATOMS: atom_id res chain seq x y z
N MET A 1 -16.36 -41.77 0.94
CA MET A 1 -15.73 -42.00 2.26
C MET A 1 -15.79 -40.70 3.04
N SER A 2 -16.67 -40.59 4.04
CA SER A 2 -16.67 -39.44 4.93
C SER A 2 -15.43 -39.51 5.82
N LYS A 3 -14.65 -38.43 5.87
CA LYS A 3 -13.57 -38.31 6.86
C LYS A 3 -14.13 -37.50 8.02
N ASN A 4 -14.60 -38.22 9.03
CA ASN A 4 -15.02 -37.63 10.29
C ASN A 4 -13.80 -37.04 11.02
N ILE A 5 -13.97 -35.84 11.58
CA ILE A 5 -13.02 -35.24 12.50
C ILE A 5 -13.18 -35.96 13.84
N ASN A 6 -12.14 -36.65 14.30
CA ASN A 6 -12.15 -37.34 15.59
C ASN A 6 -11.51 -36.43 16.66
N ILE A 7 -12.32 -35.96 17.61
CA ILE A 7 -11.87 -35.09 18.71
C ILE A 7 -11.67 -35.96 19.93
N ASN A 8 -10.47 -36.55 20.07
CA ASN A 8 -10.10 -37.34 21.23
C ASN A 8 -8.88 -36.72 21.93
N ASN A 9 -9.06 -35.58 22.57
CA ASN A 9 -8.38 -35.24 23.83
C ASN A 9 -8.86 -33.87 24.34
N LYS A 10 -9.04 -33.75 25.66
CA LYS A 10 -9.58 -32.55 26.31
C LYS A 10 -8.66 -31.30 26.26
N ASN A 11 -7.50 -31.35 25.60
CA ASN A 11 -6.46 -30.31 25.67
C ASN A 11 -5.93 -29.84 24.30
N GLY A 12 -6.82 -29.48 23.37
CA GLY A 12 -6.46 -28.62 22.23
C GLY A 12 -6.67 -29.22 20.84
N LEU A 13 -6.91 -28.33 19.88
CA LEU A 13 -7.04 -28.61 18.45
C LEU A 13 -5.65 -28.58 17.80
N SER A 14 -5.16 -29.73 17.32
CA SER A 14 -3.96 -29.78 16.49
C SER A 14 -4.35 -29.81 15.00
N PHE A 15 -3.96 -28.78 14.24
CA PHE A 15 -4.01 -28.83 12.78
C PHE A 15 -2.78 -29.58 12.25
N SER A 16 -2.88 -30.89 12.05
CA SER A 16 -1.88 -31.62 11.26
C SER A 16 -2.18 -31.39 9.78
N HIS A 17 -1.37 -30.59 9.10
CA HIS A 17 -1.47 -30.42 7.65
C HIS A 17 -1.07 -31.75 6.98
N LEU A 18 -2.06 -32.47 6.44
CA LEU A 18 -1.90 -33.51 5.42
C LEU A 18 -2.54 -32.91 4.17
N ALA A 19 -1.86 -32.53 3.08
CA ALA A 19 -0.62 -32.98 2.45
C ALA A 19 -0.22 -31.95 1.34
N PRO A 20 0.75 -32.18 0.42
CA PRO A 20 2.00 -32.94 0.45
C PRO A 20 3.23 -32.02 0.20
N THR A 21 4.41 -32.62 0.27
CA THR A 21 5.73 -32.12 -0.19
C THR A 21 5.69 -31.03 -1.28
N GLY A 22 6.23 -29.85 -0.94
CA GLY A 22 6.66 -28.81 -1.88
C GLY A 22 5.64 -27.72 -2.18
N THR A 23 5.66 -26.62 -1.41
CA THR A 23 5.46 -25.22 -1.84
C THR A 23 5.21 -24.34 -0.61
N ASN A 24 5.99 -23.25 -0.49
CA ASN A 24 5.99 -22.32 0.65
C ASN A 24 4.74 -21.42 0.71
N ASN A 25 3.54 -22.00 0.74
CA ASN A 25 2.28 -21.27 0.91
C ASN A 25 1.74 -21.45 2.34
N SER A 26 2.54 -21.08 3.33
CA SER A 26 2.10 -20.97 4.72
C SER A 26 1.27 -19.68 4.87
N ARG A 27 -0.06 -19.79 4.72
CA ARG A 27 -0.97 -18.79 5.28
C ARG A 27 -0.81 -18.86 6.80
N VAL A 28 -0.24 -17.80 7.40
CA VAL A 28 -0.08 -17.73 8.86
C VAL A 28 -1.47 -17.67 9.47
N VAL A 29 -1.87 -18.78 10.08
CA VAL A 29 -3.09 -18.90 10.88
C VAL A 29 -2.72 -18.45 12.28
N MET A 30 -3.36 -17.38 12.77
CA MET A 30 -3.15 -16.86 14.12
C MET A 30 -4.32 -17.25 15.00
N TYR A 31 -4.03 -17.74 16.21
CA TYR A 31 -5.04 -17.91 17.25
C TYR A 31 -5.01 -16.69 18.17
N ASP A 32 -6.15 -16.00 18.27
CA ASP A 32 -6.36 -14.96 19.26
C ASP A 32 -6.91 -15.60 20.55
N PRO A 33 -6.11 -15.73 21.63
CA PRO A 33 -6.55 -16.34 22.87
C PRO A 33 -7.56 -15.48 23.64
N SER A 34 -7.61 -14.17 23.39
CA SER A 34 -8.55 -13.25 24.04
C SER A 34 -9.95 -13.36 23.44
N MET A 35 -10.03 -13.53 22.12
CA MET A 35 -11.29 -13.71 21.38
C MET A 35 -11.62 -15.18 21.11
N GLN A 36 -10.73 -16.10 21.50
CA GLN A 36 -10.79 -17.54 21.18
C GLN A 36 -11.05 -17.82 19.69
N LYS A 37 -10.48 -16.98 18.82
CA LYS A 37 -10.78 -16.99 17.38
C LYS A 37 -9.54 -17.33 16.57
N VAL A 38 -9.73 -18.13 15.53
CA VAL A 38 -8.73 -18.37 14.50
C VAL A 38 -8.88 -17.33 13.40
N THR A 39 -7.81 -16.60 13.10
CA THR A 39 -7.78 -15.56 12.06
C THR A 39 -6.67 -15.84 11.04
N TYR A 40 -6.78 -15.22 9.87
CA TYR A 40 -5.73 -15.21 8.86
C TYR A 40 -5.71 -13.82 8.21
N ASN A 41 -4.54 -13.38 7.73
CA ASN A 41 -4.42 -12.11 7.03
C ASN A 41 -5.09 -12.21 5.65
N THR A 42 -6.07 -11.36 5.39
CA THR A 42 -6.81 -11.30 4.12
C THR A 42 -6.14 -10.38 3.10
N SER A 43 -5.25 -9.49 3.54
CA SER A 43 -4.58 -8.51 2.67
C SER A 43 -3.27 -9.06 2.11
N LYS A 44 -3.09 -8.97 0.78
CA LYS A 44 -1.80 -9.23 0.13
C LYS A 44 -0.83 -8.12 0.55
N THR A 45 0.09 -8.44 1.45
CA THR A 45 1.11 -7.51 1.94
C THR A 45 2.50 -8.04 1.66
N PHE A 46 3.47 -7.14 1.56
CA PHE A 46 4.89 -7.46 1.53
C PHE A 46 5.64 -6.52 2.49
N VAL A 47 6.75 -7.01 3.01
CA VAL A 47 7.58 -6.31 3.99
C VAL A 47 8.94 -6.05 3.35
N ILE A 48 9.44 -4.83 3.49
CA ILE A 48 10.79 -4.43 3.05
C ILE A 48 11.51 -3.71 4.20
N ASP A 49 12.84 -3.72 4.16
CA ASP A 49 13.64 -2.89 5.07
C ASP A 49 13.32 -1.40 4.86
N HIS A 50 13.28 -0.64 5.95
CA HIS A 50 13.08 0.79 5.86
C HIS A 50 14.35 1.47 5.31
N PRO A 51 14.28 2.23 4.21
CA PRO A 51 15.46 2.68 3.47
C PRO A 51 16.31 3.74 4.20
N LYS A 52 15.81 4.27 5.33
CA LYS A 52 16.51 5.27 6.17
C LYS A 52 16.68 4.85 7.63
N ASP A 53 16.11 3.73 8.05
CA ASP A 53 16.06 3.36 9.47
C ASP A 53 16.22 1.83 9.58
N ASN A 54 17.42 1.38 9.95
CA ASN A 54 17.74 -0.05 10.00
C ASN A 54 16.99 -0.80 11.11
N GLU A 55 16.31 -0.10 12.02
CA GLU A 55 15.51 -0.71 13.09
C GLU A 55 14.04 -0.89 12.69
N LYS A 56 13.65 -0.49 11.47
CA LYS A 56 12.26 -0.51 11.02
C LYS A 56 12.07 -1.28 9.72
N PHE A 57 10.85 -1.80 9.57
CA PHE A 57 10.32 -2.32 8.32
C PHE A 57 9.23 -1.40 7.76
N LEU A 58 9.07 -1.41 6.44
CA LEU A 58 7.88 -0.90 5.77
C LEU A 58 6.99 -2.08 5.36
N VAL A 59 5.74 -2.04 5.79
CA VAL A 59 4.71 -3.01 5.38
C VAL A 59 3.81 -2.34 4.35
N HIS A 60 3.77 -2.87 3.14
CA HIS A 60 2.93 -2.38 2.06
C HIS A 60 1.82 -3.36 1.74
N ALA A 61 0.61 -2.84 1.49
CA ALA A 61 -0.45 -3.59 0.84
C ALA A 61 -0.32 -3.48 -0.68
N CYS A 62 -0.53 -4.58 -1.40
CA CYS A 62 -0.55 -4.59 -2.85
C CYS A 62 -1.87 -3.99 -3.35
N LEU A 63 -1.75 -2.99 -4.22
CA LEU A 63 -2.82 -2.59 -5.13
C LEU A 63 -2.54 -3.21 -6.50
N GLU A 64 -3.60 -3.60 -7.20
CA GLU A 64 -3.48 -4.15 -8.54
C GLU A 64 -3.49 -3.03 -9.57
N GLY A 65 -2.45 -2.98 -10.39
CA GLY A 65 -2.27 -2.02 -11.46
C GLY A 65 -1.04 -2.37 -12.29
N PRO A 66 -0.90 -1.83 -13.51
CA PRO A 66 0.25 -2.07 -14.39
C PRO A 66 1.48 -1.28 -13.94
N GLU A 67 1.70 -1.11 -12.62
CA GLU A 67 2.79 -0.34 -12.06
C GLU A 67 3.11 -0.82 -10.65
N ALA A 68 4.40 -0.89 -10.30
CA ALA A 68 4.81 -0.96 -8.90
C ALA A 68 4.74 0.44 -8.28
N GLY A 69 3.52 0.94 -8.08
CA GLY A 69 3.25 2.29 -7.60
C GLY A 69 3.19 2.40 -6.07
N VAL A 70 3.53 3.59 -5.57
CA VAL A 70 3.17 4.07 -4.24
C VAL A 70 2.21 5.24 -4.37
N TYR A 71 1.35 5.42 -3.37
CA TYR A 71 0.55 6.63 -3.29
C TYR A 71 0.50 7.16 -1.86
N TYR A 72 0.47 8.48 -1.76
CA TYR A 72 0.30 9.22 -0.51
C TYR A 72 -0.90 10.14 -0.71
N ARG A 73 -1.75 10.29 0.30
CA ARG A 73 -2.91 11.17 0.19
C ARG A 73 -3.23 11.84 1.50
N GLY A 74 -3.88 12.98 1.41
CA GLY A 74 -4.30 13.71 2.59
C GLY A 74 -5.21 14.89 2.26
N LYS A 75 -5.36 15.75 3.26
CA LYS A 75 -6.09 17.01 3.19
C LYS A 75 -5.18 18.12 3.69
N ALA A 76 -5.26 19.30 3.07
CA ALA A 76 -4.52 20.48 3.49
C ALA A 76 -5.39 21.74 3.34
N VAL A 77 -4.90 22.85 3.90
CA VAL A 77 -5.58 24.14 3.92
C VAL A 77 -4.57 25.24 3.64
N ILE A 78 -4.93 26.20 2.79
CA ILE A 78 -4.22 27.47 2.63
C ILE A 78 -4.90 28.49 3.55
N VAL A 79 -4.12 29.26 4.31
CA VAL A 79 -4.62 30.25 5.29
C VAL A 79 -3.99 31.64 5.15
N ASN A 80 -3.04 31.79 4.22
CA ASN A 80 -2.27 33.01 3.98
C ASN A 80 -2.49 33.61 2.59
N ASP A 81 -3.50 33.14 1.85
CA ASP A 81 -3.78 33.51 0.47
C ASP A 81 -2.62 33.31 -0.53
N GLU A 82 -1.63 32.48 -0.18
CA GLU A 82 -0.42 32.27 -0.99
C GLU A 82 -0.19 30.79 -1.28
N TYR A 83 0.21 30.00 -0.28
CA TYR A 83 0.48 28.58 -0.41
C TYR A 83 0.55 27.83 0.93
N VAL A 84 0.50 26.51 0.85
CA VAL A 84 0.86 25.58 1.93
C VAL A 84 1.87 24.55 1.44
N THR A 85 2.85 24.20 2.28
CA THR A 85 3.79 23.11 2.01
C THR A 85 3.26 21.80 2.57
N ILE A 86 3.23 20.76 1.75
CA ILE A 86 2.92 19.40 2.15
C ILE A 86 4.21 18.61 2.24
N VAL A 87 4.42 17.95 3.37
CA VAL A 87 5.60 17.12 3.64
C VAL A 87 5.19 15.64 3.57
N LEU A 88 5.84 14.91 2.68
CA LEU A 88 5.74 13.45 2.56
C LEU A 88 6.63 12.78 3.61
N PRO A 89 6.42 11.49 3.93
CA PRO A 89 7.35 10.75 4.77
C PRO A 89 8.79 10.88 4.27
N ASP A 90 9.74 10.90 5.19
CA ASP A 90 11.13 11.19 4.88
C ASP A 90 11.78 10.12 3.99
N TYR A 91 11.24 8.92 3.91
CA TYR A 91 11.75 7.84 3.07
C TYR A 91 11.32 7.90 1.60
N VAL A 92 10.35 8.76 1.23
CA VAL A 92 9.69 8.71 -0.08
C VAL A 92 10.66 8.96 -1.24
N ASP A 93 11.55 9.93 -1.11
CA ASP A 93 12.59 10.29 -2.09
C ASP A 93 13.61 9.18 -2.36
N LYS A 94 13.75 8.24 -1.42
CA LYS A 94 14.60 7.04 -1.59
C LYS A 94 13.82 5.84 -2.09
N LEU A 95 12.51 5.82 -1.86
CA LEU A 95 11.64 4.70 -2.18
C LEU A 95 11.09 4.76 -3.61
N ALA A 96 10.75 5.96 -4.11
CA ALA A 96 10.05 6.14 -5.37
C ALA A 96 10.53 7.36 -6.15
N LYS A 97 10.14 7.41 -7.43
CA LYS A 97 10.45 8.46 -8.41
C LYS A 97 9.22 8.76 -9.26
N ASN A 98 9.37 9.65 -10.26
CA ASN A 98 8.32 9.96 -11.24
C ASN A 98 7.00 10.40 -10.58
N PHE A 99 7.09 11.31 -9.61
CA PHE A 99 5.94 11.71 -8.82
C PHE A 99 4.94 12.56 -9.62
N THR A 100 3.65 12.24 -9.47
CA THR A 100 2.54 13.04 -10.00
C THR A 100 1.63 13.49 -8.87
N VAL A 101 1.29 14.78 -8.82
CA VAL A 101 0.42 15.36 -7.79
C VAL A 101 -0.94 15.70 -8.39
N HIS A 102 -1.99 15.16 -7.78
CA HIS A 102 -3.38 15.55 -8.05
C HIS A 102 -3.94 16.29 -6.84
N ILE A 103 -4.65 17.38 -7.12
CA ILE A 103 -5.31 18.19 -6.11
C ILE A 103 -6.79 18.36 -6.47
N THR A 104 -7.64 18.38 -5.46
CA THR A 104 -9.07 18.60 -5.64
C THR A 104 -9.55 19.55 -4.56
N GLN A 105 -9.99 20.74 -4.97
CA GLN A 105 -10.53 21.72 -4.05
C GLN A 105 -11.79 21.17 -3.37
N ILE A 106 -11.91 21.44 -2.07
CA ILE A 106 -13.08 21.12 -1.27
C ILE A 106 -13.95 22.38 -1.24
N TYR A 107 -15.21 22.26 -1.64
CA TYR A 107 -16.18 23.36 -1.56
C TYR A 107 -16.35 23.83 -0.11
N ASP A 108 -16.35 25.14 0.07
CA ASP A 108 -16.61 25.81 1.35
C ASP A 108 -17.49 27.03 1.09
N GLU A 109 -18.68 27.05 1.70
CA GLU A 109 -19.68 28.11 1.54
C GLU A 109 -19.12 29.50 1.90
N SER A 110 -18.19 29.56 2.86
CA SER A 110 -17.52 30.82 3.24
C SER A 110 -16.64 31.42 2.13
N THR A 111 -16.32 30.61 1.11
CA THR A 111 -15.49 30.98 -0.05
C THR A 111 -16.23 30.84 -1.37
N LYS A 112 -17.56 30.72 -1.37
CA LYS A 112 -18.36 30.43 -2.59
C LYS A 112 -18.15 31.41 -3.73
N ASP A 113 -17.88 32.68 -3.42
CA ASP A 113 -17.67 33.75 -4.40
C ASP A 113 -16.20 33.83 -4.86
N GLN A 114 -15.32 32.96 -4.33
CA GLN A 114 -13.91 32.88 -4.70
C GLN A 114 -13.70 31.86 -5.82
N TYR A 115 -13.23 32.35 -6.97
CA TYR A 115 -12.68 31.49 -8.00
C TYR A 115 -11.23 31.12 -7.64
N ASN A 116 -11.05 29.93 -7.06
CA ASN A 116 -9.74 29.45 -6.63
C ASN A 116 -9.14 28.51 -7.65
N ILE A 117 -8.01 28.93 -8.22
CA ILE A 117 -7.16 28.08 -9.07
C ILE A 117 -6.03 27.57 -8.19
N LEU A 118 -6.02 26.27 -7.92
CA LEU A 118 -4.93 25.63 -7.20
C LEU A 118 -3.83 25.21 -8.17
N LYS A 119 -2.57 25.43 -7.79
CA LYS A 119 -1.38 25.04 -8.56
C LYS A 119 -0.41 24.33 -7.62
N THR A 120 0.25 23.29 -8.09
CA THR A 120 1.24 22.55 -7.29
C THR A 120 2.63 22.67 -7.92
N THR A 121 3.67 22.66 -7.09
CA THR A 121 5.02 22.35 -7.55
C THR A 121 5.15 20.85 -7.81
N GLU A 122 6.23 20.46 -8.48
CA GLU A 122 6.71 19.08 -8.43
C GLU A 122 7.12 18.70 -6.99
N VAL A 123 7.19 17.39 -6.75
CA VAL A 123 7.71 16.84 -5.50
C VAL A 123 9.24 16.92 -5.54
N SER A 124 9.83 17.59 -4.54
CA SER A 124 11.28 17.67 -4.37
C SER A 124 11.61 17.67 -2.89
N GLY A 125 12.63 16.90 -2.45
CA GLY A 125 13.03 16.83 -1.05
C GLY A 125 11.89 16.42 -0.09
N ASN A 126 11.11 15.41 -0.49
CA ASN A 126 9.92 14.90 0.22
C ASN A 126 8.86 15.97 0.51
N ARG A 127 8.73 16.99 -0.33
CA ARG A 127 7.71 18.02 -0.16
C ARG A 127 7.28 18.60 -1.49
N PHE A 128 6.14 19.28 -1.47
CA PHE A 128 5.66 20.11 -2.57
C PHE A 128 4.80 21.24 -1.99
N ASN A 129 4.68 22.34 -2.74
CA ASN A 129 3.83 23.45 -2.36
C ASN A 129 2.56 23.45 -3.20
N VAL A 130 1.43 23.78 -2.58
CA VAL A 130 0.17 24.07 -3.27
C VAL A 130 -0.17 25.53 -3.08
N TYR A 131 -0.21 26.28 -4.17
CA TYR A 131 -0.52 27.70 -4.25
C TYR A 131 -2.01 27.92 -4.54
N GLY A 132 -2.56 28.98 -3.98
CA GLY A 132 -3.97 29.37 -4.15
C GLY A 132 -4.40 30.35 -3.04
N LYS A 133 -5.65 30.83 -3.10
CA LYS A 133 -6.21 31.58 -1.97
C LYS A 133 -6.66 30.64 -0.84
N ASN A 134 -7.09 31.23 0.26
CA ASN A 134 -7.62 30.50 1.41
C ASN A 134 -8.68 29.48 0.99
N SER A 135 -8.35 28.20 1.17
CA SER A 135 -9.17 27.09 0.69
C SER A 135 -8.76 25.78 1.35
N LYS A 136 -9.67 24.81 1.34
CA LYS A 136 -9.41 23.43 1.76
C LYS A 136 -9.32 22.57 0.50
N PHE A 137 -8.45 21.57 0.50
CA PHE A 137 -8.32 20.67 -0.65
C PHE A 137 -7.83 19.27 -0.23
N PHE A 138 -8.19 18.27 -1.02
CA PHE A 138 -7.57 16.94 -0.97
C PHE A 138 -6.38 16.90 -1.92
N TRP A 139 -5.40 16.07 -1.59
CA TRP A 139 -4.25 15.81 -2.43
C TRP A 139 -3.96 14.31 -2.48
N ILE A 140 -3.45 13.87 -3.63
CA ILE A 140 -2.92 12.54 -3.87
C ILE A 140 -1.60 12.70 -4.62
N VAL A 141 -0.56 12.03 -4.16
CA VAL A 141 0.72 11.88 -4.85
C VAL A 141 0.85 10.44 -5.27
N TYR A 142 1.01 10.17 -6.56
CA TYR A 142 1.45 8.88 -7.08
C TYR A 142 2.95 8.93 -7.36
N GLY A 143 3.63 7.79 -7.20
CA GLY A 143 5.03 7.65 -7.61
C GLY A 143 5.37 6.22 -7.98
N GLU A 144 6.35 6.07 -8.86
CA GLU A 144 6.85 4.77 -9.34
C GLU A 144 7.93 4.26 -8.40
N ARG A 145 7.73 3.10 -7.79
CA ARG A 145 8.74 2.44 -6.94
C ARG A 145 9.75 1.65 -7.77
N LEU A 146 9.26 0.85 -8.72
CA LEU A 146 10.07 -0.02 -9.57
C LEU A 146 9.47 -0.08 -10.99
N ALA A 147 10.34 -0.18 -11.99
CA ALA A 147 9.93 -0.56 -13.33
C ALA A 147 9.55 -2.05 -13.34
N ILE A 148 8.47 -2.39 -14.01
CA ILE A 148 8.00 -3.77 -14.17
C ILE A 148 7.64 -4.01 -15.64
N ASP A 149 7.95 -5.20 -16.13
CA ASP A 149 7.37 -5.69 -17.39
C ASP A 149 5.98 -6.25 -17.08
N VAL A 150 4.95 -5.54 -17.54
CA VAL A 150 3.55 -5.83 -17.22
C VAL A 150 2.95 -6.91 -18.11
N GLU A 151 3.51 -7.13 -19.29
CA GLU A 151 2.99 -8.05 -20.30
C GLU A 151 4.12 -8.86 -20.95
N PRO A 152 4.93 -9.62 -20.16
CA PRO A 152 5.98 -10.45 -20.72
C PRO A 152 5.38 -11.54 -21.63
N SER A 153 6.09 -11.88 -22.70
CA SER A 153 5.69 -12.99 -23.56
C SER A 153 5.77 -14.31 -22.82
N LYS A 154 4.77 -15.18 -22.97
CA LYS A 154 4.76 -16.51 -22.33
C LYS A 154 5.98 -17.38 -22.70
N SER A 155 6.54 -17.17 -23.90
CA SER A 155 7.74 -17.87 -24.36
C SER A 155 9.04 -17.32 -23.77
N SER A 156 9.02 -16.12 -23.16
CA SER A 156 10.21 -15.46 -22.64
C SER A 156 10.37 -15.57 -21.13
N VAL A 157 9.39 -16.15 -20.42
CA VAL A 157 9.42 -16.27 -18.96
C VAL A 157 8.94 -17.63 -18.49
N SER A 158 9.43 -18.04 -17.32
CA SER A 158 8.88 -19.17 -16.56
C SER A 158 8.08 -18.66 -15.37
N VAL A 159 6.89 -19.23 -15.15
CA VAL A 159 6.07 -18.91 -13.98
C VAL A 159 6.49 -19.79 -12.81
N CYS A 160 6.95 -19.17 -11.74
CA CYS A 160 7.31 -19.82 -10.48
C CYS A 160 6.24 -19.59 -9.41
N GLY A 161 6.14 -20.55 -8.47
CA GLY A 161 5.17 -20.53 -7.37
C GLY A 161 3.89 -21.32 -7.66
N SER A 162 2.93 -21.25 -6.74
CA SER A 162 1.62 -21.91 -6.86
C SER A 162 0.51 -21.03 -6.29
N GLY A 163 -0.71 -21.14 -6.84
CA GLY A 163 -1.84 -20.30 -6.44
C GLY A 163 -1.76 -18.86 -7.00
N PRO A 164 -2.46 -17.87 -6.40
CA PRO A 164 -2.56 -16.50 -6.92
C PRO A 164 -1.31 -15.63 -6.67
N TYR A 165 -0.25 -16.20 -6.07
CA TYR A 165 0.98 -15.48 -5.71
C TYR A 165 2.19 -16.08 -6.45
N THR A 166 2.12 -16.09 -7.78
CA THR A 166 3.22 -16.50 -8.66
C THR A 166 4.11 -15.30 -9.03
N TRP A 167 5.33 -15.59 -9.49
CA TRP A 167 6.25 -14.61 -10.07
C TRP A 167 6.88 -15.16 -11.35
N VAL A 168 7.35 -14.27 -12.22
CA VAL A 168 8.04 -14.65 -13.46
C VAL A 168 9.56 -14.54 -13.29
N VAL A 169 10.28 -15.46 -13.92
CA VAL A 169 11.75 -15.45 -14.07
C VAL A 169 12.16 -15.69 -15.51
#